data_AF-A0A2N2PUN9-F1
#
_entry.id   AF-A0A2N2PUN9-F1
#
_cell.length_a   1.000
_cell.length_b   1.000
_cell.length_c   1.000
_cell.angle_alpha   90.00
_cell.angle_beta   90.00
_cell.angle_gamma   90.00
#
_symmetry.space_group_name_H-M   'P 1'
#
loop_
_entity.id
_entity.type
_entity.pdbx_description
1 polymer ?
#
loop_
_entity_poly.entity_id
_entity_poly.type
_entity_poly.pdbx_seq_one_letter_code
_entity_poly.pdbx_strand_id
1 'polypeptide(L)'
;MYQSTYFVDKTTDTFADTLLTYGVAGLLDKLLRDNGGAATVRVRDAGGVFAIALDRPIQTGFENVDWLCDLPFIETKKQKPPEKWSGTTVDYAATKDKRAEYFAARRQLPAEARRPGATPDEHPALAALPALPRPDDWDILAQINQMQSITAYTQVLEAWFECRACFPDLLRLLLRLFATTPNDEAQAAADWRVVAKKHKLKATETRTPVQVLNPAMGKGLNRAKADGATSLGNPDSFWALEFLKFWGMRLAGVPRVVQSPQGGGGRGPRDRKTYVLHPVNWTSWLRCATPTHFWINGWRGNSPMRVGGRNPATT
;
A
#
# COMPACT_ATOMS: atom_id res chain seq x y z
N MET A 1 0.53 -25.42 -1.07
CA MET A 1 -0.58 -24.44 -1.06
C MET A 1 -1.09 -24.20 0.35
N TYR A 2 -1.39 -25.24 1.13
CA TYR A 2 -1.77 -25.16 2.55
C TYR A 2 -0.52 -25.07 3.44
N GLN A 3 0.09 -23.89 3.49
CA GLN A 3 1.30 -23.68 4.28
C GLN A 3 0.97 -22.93 5.58
N SER A 4 1.78 -23.14 6.62
CA SER A 4 1.84 -22.27 7.79
C SER A 4 2.79 -21.10 7.58
N THR A 5 3.57 -21.09 6.49
CA THR A 5 4.49 -20.00 6.15
C THR A 5 4.48 -19.76 4.64
N TYR A 6 4.38 -18.49 4.26
CA TYR A 6 4.48 -18.01 2.89
C TYR A 6 5.69 -17.08 2.76
N PHE A 7 6.19 -16.88 1.55
CA PHE A 7 7.41 -16.14 1.27
C PHE A 7 7.17 -15.10 0.18
N VAL A 8 7.71 -13.91 0.38
CA VAL A 8 7.81 -12.85 -0.64
C VAL A 8 9.29 -12.56 -0.88
N ASP A 9 9.78 -12.87 -2.08
CA ASP A 9 11.18 -12.62 -2.44
C ASP A 9 11.47 -11.11 -2.57
N LYS A 10 12.68 -10.71 -2.19
CA LYS A 10 13.16 -9.33 -2.36
C LYS A 10 13.81 -9.14 -3.74
N THR A 11 12.99 -9.15 -4.79
CA THR A 11 13.49 -9.13 -6.17
C THR A 11 14.00 -7.76 -6.60
N THR A 12 13.51 -6.67 -5.99
CA THR A 12 13.92 -5.30 -6.33
C THR A 12 14.83 -4.66 -5.30
N ASP A 13 14.87 -5.21 -4.08
CA ASP A 13 15.51 -4.61 -2.90
C ASP A 13 15.04 -3.17 -2.66
N THR A 14 13.77 -2.91 -2.96
CA THR A 14 13.12 -1.61 -2.74
C THR A 14 11.88 -1.77 -1.85
N PHE A 15 11.25 -0.63 -1.52
CA PHE A 15 10.00 -0.68 -0.77
C PHE A 15 8.87 -1.40 -1.54
N ALA A 16 9.00 -1.65 -2.85
CA ALA A 16 8.03 -2.42 -3.63
C ALA A 16 7.83 -3.83 -3.04
N ASP A 17 8.92 -4.49 -2.64
CA ASP A 17 8.90 -5.84 -2.07
C ASP A 17 8.25 -5.82 -0.68
N THR A 18 8.50 -4.75 0.07
CA THR A 18 7.85 -4.52 1.38
C THR A 18 6.35 -4.29 1.22
N LEU A 19 5.92 -3.46 0.25
CA LEU A 19 4.51 -3.24 -0.04
C LEU A 19 3.82 -4.54 -0.47
N LEU A 20 4.45 -5.33 -1.35
CA LEU A 20 3.93 -6.62 -1.74
C LEU A 20 3.75 -7.54 -0.51
N THR A 21 4.74 -7.58 0.38
CA THR A 21 4.69 -8.35 1.63
C THR A 21 3.50 -7.96 2.51
N TYR A 22 3.25 -6.67 2.72
CA TYR A 22 2.08 -6.23 3.47
C TYR A 22 0.76 -6.58 2.78
N GLY A 23 0.71 -6.47 1.44
CA GLY A 23 -0.46 -6.89 0.67
C GLY A 23 -0.77 -8.37 0.84
N VAL A 24 0.24 -9.23 0.72
CA VAL A 24 0.11 -10.68 0.92
C VAL A 24 -0.29 -10.99 2.37
N ALA A 25 0.33 -10.36 3.35
CA ALA A 25 -0.02 -10.53 4.75
C ALA A 25 -1.47 -10.11 5.05
N GLY A 26 -1.94 -9.02 4.45
CA GLY A 26 -3.33 -8.56 4.54
C GLY A 26 -4.32 -9.55 3.91
N LEU A 27 -3.98 -10.10 2.74
CA LEU A 27 -4.78 -11.15 2.09
C LEU A 27 -4.87 -12.40 2.98
N LEU A 28 -3.74 -12.90 3.49
CA LEU A 28 -3.71 -14.08 4.35
C LEU A 28 -4.48 -13.88 5.66
N ASP A 29 -4.35 -12.70 6.28
CA ASP A 29 -5.09 -12.33 7.49
C ASP A 29 -6.61 -12.38 7.24
N LYS A 30 -7.08 -11.85 6.11
CA LYS A 30 -8.49 -11.91 5.72
C LYS A 30 -8.99 -13.34 5.48
N LEU A 31 -8.24 -14.11 4.69
CA LEU A 31 -8.58 -15.51 4.42
C LEU A 31 -8.70 -16.33 5.71
N LEU A 32 -7.83 -16.12 6.68
CA LEU A 32 -7.91 -16.82 7.96
C LEU A 32 -9.11 -16.38 8.81
N ARG A 33 -9.44 -15.08 8.82
CA ARG A 33 -10.61 -14.57 9.53
C ARG A 33 -11.91 -15.17 9.03
N ASP A 34 -12.06 -15.19 7.71
CA ASP A 34 -13.30 -15.61 7.07
C ASP A 34 -13.49 -17.15 7.14
N ASN A 35 -12.41 -17.93 7.29
CA ASN A 35 -12.48 -19.40 7.38
C ASN A 35 -12.32 -20.01 8.77
N GLY A 36 -11.92 -19.24 9.79
CA GLY A 36 -11.54 -19.84 11.08
C GLY A 36 -11.48 -18.87 12.26
N GLY A 37 -12.01 -17.66 12.10
CA GLY A 37 -12.02 -16.63 13.14
C GLY A 37 -10.65 -16.00 13.39
N ALA A 38 -10.47 -15.43 14.58
CA ALA A 38 -9.26 -14.66 14.90
C ALA A 38 -7.98 -15.47 14.66
N ALA A 39 -7.07 -14.91 13.87
CA ALA A 39 -5.78 -15.51 13.54
C ALA A 39 -4.67 -14.46 13.65
N THR A 40 -3.43 -14.93 13.63
CA THR A 40 -2.24 -14.11 13.80
C THR A 40 -1.33 -14.31 12.60
N VAL A 41 -1.05 -13.23 11.87
CA VAL A 41 -0.10 -13.23 10.76
C VAL A 41 1.16 -12.51 11.21
N ARG A 42 2.32 -13.14 11.10
CA ARG A 42 3.62 -12.58 11.49
C ARG A 42 4.50 -12.43 10.27
N VAL A 43 5.01 -11.24 10.03
CA VAL A 43 5.97 -10.94 8.97
C VAL A 43 7.34 -10.77 9.58
N ARG A 44 8.31 -11.52 9.06
CA ARG A 44 9.71 -11.48 9.48
C ARG A 44 10.61 -11.26 8.27
N ASP A 45 11.59 -10.39 8.42
CA ASP A 45 12.71 -10.32 7.47
C ASP A 45 13.60 -11.57 7.63
N ALA A 46 13.76 -12.33 6.55
CA ALA A 46 14.56 -13.54 6.49
C ALA A 46 15.72 -13.43 5.47
N GLY A 47 16.26 -12.22 5.28
CA GLY A 47 17.39 -11.98 4.39
C GLY A 47 16.91 -11.70 2.97
N GLY A 48 17.08 -12.66 2.05
CA GLY A 48 16.65 -12.51 0.65
C GLY A 48 15.14 -12.55 0.43
N VAL A 49 14.37 -12.85 1.48
CA VAL A 49 12.91 -12.98 1.45
C VAL A 49 12.28 -12.39 2.70
N PHE A 50 11.00 -12.04 2.62
CA PHE A 50 10.12 -11.87 3.77
C PHE A 50 9.35 -13.17 4.03
N ALA A 51 9.41 -13.68 5.25
CA ALA A 51 8.63 -14.84 5.69
C ALA A 51 7.36 -14.38 6.41
N ILE A 52 6.21 -14.89 5.97
CA ILE A 52 4.89 -14.60 6.52
C ILE A 52 4.39 -15.87 7.21
N ALA A 53 4.57 -15.96 8.52
CA ALA A 53 4.14 -17.08 9.34
C ALA A 53 2.72 -16.89 9.84
N LEU A 54 1.90 -17.93 9.72
CA LEU A 54 0.54 -18.00 10.19
C LEU A 54 0.50 -18.86 11.46
N ASP A 55 -0.27 -18.43 12.48
CA ASP A 55 -0.47 -19.25 13.68
C ASP A 55 -1.23 -20.56 13.40
N ARG A 56 -2.02 -20.59 12.32
CA ARG A 56 -2.68 -21.77 11.78
C ARG A 56 -2.49 -21.80 10.26
N PRO A 57 -2.26 -22.98 9.65
CA PRO A 57 -2.17 -23.08 8.21
C PRO A 57 -3.51 -22.74 7.55
N ILE A 58 -3.47 -22.25 6.30
CA ILE A 58 -4.67 -22.18 5.46
C ILE A 58 -5.23 -23.60 5.33
N GLN A 59 -6.52 -23.78 5.63
CA GLN A 59 -7.21 -25.07 5.56
C GLN A 59 -8.01 -25.21 4.28
N THR A 60 -8.41 -26.44 3.94
CA THR A 60 -9.39 -26.72 2.89
C THR A 60 -10.70 -25.98 3.18
N GLY A 61 -11.37 -25.42 2.17
CA GLY A 61 -12.59 -24.64 2.35
C GLY A 61 -12.40 -23.14 2.15
N PHE A 62 -11.15 -22.67 2.04
CA PHE A 62 -10.84 -21.28 1.65
C PHE A 62 -11.45 -20.89 0.30
N GLU A 63 -11.87 -21.88 -0.48
CA GLU A 63 -12.49 -21.70 -1.79
C GLU A 63 -13.96 -21.29 -1.69
N ASN A 64 -14.55 -21.36 -0.50
CA ASN A 64 -15.88 -20.86 -0.21
C ASN A 64 -15.86 -19.40 0.29
N VAL A 65 -14.68 -18.76 0.33
CA VAL A 65 -14.55 -17.36 0.74
C VAL A 65 -15.21 -16.47 -0.29
N ASP A 66 -16.10 -15.60 0.19
CA ASP A 66 -16.69 -14.55 -0.62
C ASP A 66 -15.63 -13.63 -1.22
N TRP A 67 -15.93 -13.03 -2.36
CA TRP A 67 -15.04 -12.03 -2.94
C TRP A 67 -14.83 -10.88 -1.95
N LEU A 68 -13.55 -10.55 -1.71
CA LEU A 68 -13.16 -9.52 -0.76
C LEU A 68 -12.28 -8.46 -1.42
N CYS A 69 -12.44 -7.21 -0.99
CA CYS A 69 -11.64 -6.09 -1.44
C CYS A 69 -11.66 -4.98 -0.38
N ASP A 70 -10.53 -4.79 0.30
CA ASP A 70 -10.38 -3.70 1.27
C ASP A 70 -9.92 -2.39 0.60
N LEU A 71 -9.49 -2.41 -0.66
CA LEU A 71 -9.10 -1.18 -1.34
C LEU A 71 -10.35 -0.39 -1.78
N PRO A 72 -10.49 0.89 -1.39
CA PRO A 72 -11.63 1.68 -1.83
C PRO A 72 -11.48 2.07 -3.29
N PHE A 73 -12.55 2.03 -4.06
CA PHE A 73 -12.56 2.65 -5.38
C PHE A 73 -12.48 4.19 -5.23
N ILE A 74 -11.50 4.81 -5.89
CA ILE A 74 -11.35 6.28 -5.86
C ILE A 74 -12.17 6.87 -7.00
N GLU A 75 -13.36 7.36 -6.67
CA GLU A 75 -14.24 7.99 -7.65
C GLU A 75 -13.76 9.42 -7.96
N THR A 76 -13.65 9.71 -9.25
CA THR A 76 -13.31 11.04 -9.76
C THR A 76 -14.26 11.43 -10.89
N LYS A 77 -14.05 12.60 -11.51
CA LYS A 77 -14.79 12.98 -12.72
C LYS A 77 -14.55 12.03 -13.90
N LYS A 78 -13.38 11.39 -13.96
CA LYS A 78 -12.96 10.54 -15.09
C LYS A 78 -13.03 9.04 -14.77
N GLN A 79 -12.92 8.67 -13.51
CA GLN A 79 -12.89 7.29 -13.04
C GLN A 79 -14.13 7.04 -12.20
N LYS A 80 -14.95 6.08 -12.63
CA LYS A 80 -16.18 5.67 -11.96
C LYS A 80 -16.08 4.19 -11.58
N PRO A 81 -16.64 3.78 -10.44
CA PRO A 81 -16.65 2.37 -10.08
C PRO A 81 -17.38 1.56 -11.17
N PRO A 82 -16.97 0.31 -11.43
CA PRO A 82 -17.69 -0.59 -12.31
C PRO A 82 -19.14 -0.77 -11.88
N GLU A 83 -19.99 -1.13 -12.84
CA GLU A 83 -21.37 -1.51 -12.54
C GLU A 83 -21.38 -2.67 -11.53
N LYS A 84 -22.24 -2.58 -10.50
CA LYS A 84 -22.37 -3.58 -9.42
C LYS A 84 -21.15 -3.68 -8.49
N TRP A 85 -20.25 -2.69 -8.49
CA TRP A 85 -19.17 -2.61 -7.52
C TRP A 85 -19.74 -2.68 -6.09
N SER A 86 -19.32 -3.68 -5.33
CA SER A 86 -19.76 -3.94 -3.96
C SER A 86 -18.76 -3.50 -2.89
N GLY A 87 -17.57 -3.06 -3.29
CA GLY A 87 -16.55 -2.56 -2.38
C GLY A 87 -16.83 -1.12 -1.90
N THR A 88 -15.99 -0.63 -0.99
CA THR A 88 -16.05 0.77 -0.57
C THR A 88 -15.73 1.71 -1.74
N THR A 89 -16.45 2.82 -1.85
CA THR A 89 -16.16 3.89 -2.83
C THR A 89 -15.93 5.19 -2.09
N VAL A 90 -14.89 5.93 -2.50
CA VAL A 90 -14.54 7.23 -1.95
C VAL A 90 -14.65 8.28 -3.05
N ASP A 91 -15.58 9.23 -2.88
CA ASP A 91 -15.60 10.44 -3.71
C ASP A 91 -14.38 11.30 -3.38
N TYR A 92 -13.43 11.37 -4.32
CA TYR A 92 -12.19 12.10 -4.13
C TYR A 92 -12.42 13.59 -3.88
N ALA A 93 -13.38 14.22 -4.57
CA ALA A 93 -13.64 15.65 -4.45
C ALA A 93 -14.29 15.96 -3.09
N ALA A 94 -15.34 15.23 -2.73
CA ALA A 94 -16.00 15.42 -1.43
C ALA A 94 -15.04 15.14 -0.26
N THR A 95 -14.19 14.12 -0.38
CA THR A 95 -13.20 13.79 0.66
C THR A 95 -12.12 14.85 0.78
N LYS A 96 -11.71 15.46 -0.34
CA LYS A 96 -10.79 16.61 -0.36
C LYS A 96 -11.37 17.79 0.39
N ASP A 97 -12.65 18.08 0.18
CA ASP A 97 -13.35 19.22 0.78
C ASP A 97 -13.54 19.01 2.28
N LYS A 98 -13.99 17.82 2.71
CA LYS A 98 -14.04 17.42 4.13
C LYS A 98 -12.69 17.58 4.84
N ARG A 99 -11.60 17.18 4.18
CA ARG A 99 -10.26 17.39 4.71
C ARG A 99 -9.91 18.88 4.82
N ALA A 100 -10.25 19.68 3.81
CA ALA A 100 -10.00 21.12 3.83
C ALA A 100 -10.75 21.79 4.99
N GLU A 101 -12.01 21.44 5.21
CA GLU A 101 -12.85 21.89 6.33
C GLU A 101 -12.23 21.49 7.68
N TYR A 102 -11.84 20.23 7.86
CA TYR A 102 -11.16 19.76 9.08
C TYR A 102 -9.91 20.59 9.40
N PHE A 103 -9.03 20.81 8.40
CA PHE A 103 -7.83 21.59 8.62
C PHE A 103 -8.10 23.10 8.78
N ALA A 104 -9.18 23.63 8.21
CA ALA A 104 -9.61 25.00 8.45
C ALA A 104 -10.08 25.17 9.91
N ALA A 105 -10.94 24.28 10.40
CA ALA A 105 -11.37 24.24 11.80
C ALA A 105 -10.17 24.07 12.74
N ARG A 106 -9.27 23.14 12.44
CA ARG A 106 -8.05 22.91 13.26
C ARG A 106 -7.14 24.13 13.33
N ARG A 107 -7.10 25.01 12.31
CA ARG A 107 -6.29 26.25 12.33
C ARG A 107 -6.86 27.31 13.27
N GLN A 108 -8.16 27.28 13.54
CA GLN A 108 -8.82 28.21 14.47
C GLN A 108 -8.55 27.86 15.94
N LEU A 109 -7.97 26.68 16.21
CA LEU A 109 -7.63 26.26 17.56
C LEU A 109 -6.35 26.93 18.11
N PRO A 110 -6.25 27.11 19.44
CA PRO A 110 -5.03 27.55 20.10
C PRO A 110 -3.80 26.73 19.70
N ALA A 111 -2.60 27.33 19.74
CA ALA A 111 -1.37 26.67 19.31
C ALA A 111 -1.08 25.41 20.13
N GLU A 112 -1.41 25.44 21.42
CA GLU A 112 -1.28 24.38 22.40
C GLU A 112 -2.17 23.20 22.03
N ALA A 113 -3.41 23.45 21.62
CA ALA A 113 -4.35 22.41 21.17
C ALA A 113 -3.94 21.81 19.80
N ARG A 114 -3.11 22.50 19.02
CA ARG A 114 -2.66 22.01 17.71
C ARG A 114 -1.42 21.10 17.81
N ARG A 115 -0.82 20.91 18.98
CA ARG A 115 0.37 20.06 19.15
C ARG A 115 0.06 18.60 18.82
N PRO A 116 1.01 17.85 18.20
CA PRO A 116 0.87 16.41 18.03
C PRO A 116 0.61 15.71 19.38
N GLY A 117 -0.39 14.82 19.42
CA GLY A 117 -0.75 14.08 20.64
C GLY A 117 -1.62 14.82 21.66
N ALA A 118 -2.05 16.06 21.37
CA ALA A 118 -3.04 16.76 22.20
C ALA A 118 -4.35 15.97 22.27
N THR A 119 -4.91 15.82 23.47
CA THR A 119 -6.19 15.13 23.67
C THR A 119 -7.32 16.12 23.98
N PRO A 120 -8.59 15.75 23.71
CA PRO A 120 -9.75 16.53 24.15
C PRO A 120 -9.79 16.79 25.67
N ASP A 121 -9.22 15.89 26.48
CA ASP A 121 -9.14 16.06 27.94
C ASP A 121 -8.19 17.19 28.35
N GLU A 122 -7.07 17.35 27.63
CA GLU A 122 -6.11 18.44 27.85
C GLU A 122 -6.60 19.77 27.26
N HIS A 123 -7.33 19.70 26.15
CA HIS A 123 -7.81 20.86 25.41
C HIS A 123 -9.25 20.65 24.93
N PRO A 124 -10.26 21.08 25.71
CA PRO A 124 -11.68 20.86 25.39
C PRO A 124 -12.12 21.38 24.01
N ALA A 125 -11.43 22.40 23.47
CA ALA A 125 -11.67 22.90 22.13
C ALA A 125 -11.46 21.84 21.02
N LEU A 126 -10.70 20.77 21.29
CA LEU A 126 -10.56 19.63 20.40
C LEU A 126 -11.83 18.76 20.32
N ALA A 127 -12.73 18.83 21.30
CA ALA A 127 -13.98 18.05 21.30
C ALA A 127 -14.95 18.45 20.18
N ALA A 128 -14.77 19.63 19.58
CA ALA A 128 -15.53 20.07 18.41
C ALA A 128 -15.01 19.47 17.08
N LEU A 129 -13.76 18.98 17.03
CA LEU A 129 -13.18 18.38 15.82
C LEU A 129 -13.72 16.99 15.45
N PRO A 130 -14.08 16.08 16.39
CA PRO A 130 -14.70 14.79 16.08
C PRO A 130 -15.96 14.86 15.20
N ALA A 131 -16.69 15.98 15.20
CA ALA A 131 -17.82 16.21 14.28
C ALA A 131 -17.38 16.36 12.81
N LEU A 132 -16.09 16.63 12.57
CA LEU A 132 -15.44 16.68 11.26
C LEU A 132 -14.33 15.62 11.23
N PRO A 133 -14.64 14.32 11.16
CA PRO A 133 -13.60 13.30 11.17
C PRO A 133 -12.64 13.54 10.00
N ARG A 134 -11.34 13.56 10.29
CA ARG A 134 -10.31 13.56 9.26
C ARG A 134 -10.52 12.30 8.42
N PRO A 135 -10.62 12.41 7.08
CA PRO A 135 -10.77 11.22 6.26
C PRO A 135 -9.57 10.28 6.44
N ASP A 136 -9.88 9.03 6.76
CA ASP A 136 -8.89 7.96 6.83
C ASP A 136 -8.18 7.78 5.49
N ASP A 137 -6.90 7.40 5.54
CA ASP A 137 -6.07 7.10 4.38
C ASP A 137 -5.94 8.21 3.31
N TRP A 138 -6.42 9.44 3.55
CA TRP A 138 -6.37 10.50 2.53
C TRP A 138 -4.98 10.70 1.94
N ASP A 139 -3.93 10.64 2.75
CA ASP A 139 -2.57 10.88 2.25
C ASP A 139 -2.18 9.85 1.17
N ILE A 140 -2.66 8.60 1.29
CA ILE A 140 -2.51 7.53 0.29
C ILE A 140 -3.37 7.81 -0.94
N LEU A 141 -4.67 8.08 -0.76
CA LEU A 141 -5.59 8.35 -1.88
C LEU A 141 -5.14 9.57 -2.71
N ALA A 142 -4.70 10.62 -2.02
CA ALA A 142 -4.14 11.82 -2.62
C ALA A 142 -2.85 11.52 -3.38
N GLN A 143 -1.97 10.68 -2.84
CA GLN A 143 -0.73 10.31 -3.51
C GLN A 143 -1.02 9.54 -4.81
N ILE A 144 -1.91 8.54 -4.77
CA ILE A 144 -2.33 7.76 -5.94
C ILE A 144 -2.86 8.69 -7.04
N ASN A 145 -3.77 9.61 -6.69
CA ASN A 145 -4.35 10.51 -7.68
C ASN A 145 -3.35 11.55 -8.21
N GLN A 146 -2.47 12.08 -7.36
CA GLN A 146 -1.57 13.18 -7.72
C GLN A 146 -0.31 12.72 -8.45
N MET A 147 0.11 11.46 -8.29
CA MET A 147 1.23 10.86 -9.04
C MET A 147 0.79 10.19 -10.35
N GLN A 148 -0.34 10.60 -10.93
CA GLN A 148 -0.88 10.03 -12.19
C GLN A 148 -1.07 8.50 -12.15
N SER A 149 -1.16 7.92 -10.95
CA SER A 149 -1.27 6.47 -10.75
C SER A 149 -2.73 6.01 -10.63
N ILE A 150 -3.68 6.95 -10.66
CA ILE A 150 -5.12 6.66 -10.54
C ILE A 150 -5.63 5.70 -11.62
N THR A 151 -5.16 5.83 -12.86
CA THR A 151 -5.58 4.94 -13.94
C THR A 151 -5.10 3.51 -13.68
N ALA A 152 -3.84 3.33 -13.29
CA ALA A 152 -3.30 2.01 -12.96
C ALA A 152 -4.00 1.40 -11.74
N TYR A 153 -4.28 2.22 -10.71
CA TYR A 153 -5.03 1.82 -9.53
C TYR A 153 -6.44 1.32 -9.89
N THR A 154 -7.20 2.11 -10.65
CA THR A 154 -8.55 1.72 -11.11
C THR A 154 -8.50 0.44 -11.94
N GLN A 155 -7.53 0.32 -12.85
CA GLN A 155 -7.38 -0.86 -13.70
C GLN A 155 -7.10 -2.16 -12.95
N VAL A 156 -6.34 -2.11 -11.84
CA VAL A 156 -6.11 -3.30 -11.02
C VAL A 156 -7.30 -3.61 -10.12
N LEU A 157 -8.05 -2.60 -9.65
CA LEU A 157 -9.32 -2.82 -8.94
C LEU A 157 -10.39 -3.44 -9.85
N GLU A 158 -10.49 -2.96 -11.08
CA GLU A 158 -11.40 -3.51 -12.09
C GLU A 158 -11.06 -4.97 -12.38
N ALA A 159 -9.78 -5.28 -12.60
CA ALA A 159 -9.32 -6.66 -12.77
C ALA A 159 -9.67 -7.52 -11.56
N TRP A 160 -9.38 -7.05 -10.34
CA TRP A 160 -9.71 -7.76 -9.10
C TRP A 160 -11.23 -8.01 -8.95
N PHE A 161 -12.05 -7.04 -9.35
CA PHE A 161 -13.51 -7.16 -9.30
C PHE A 161 -14.06 -8.13 -10.35
N GLU A 162 -13.50 -8.15 -11.56
CA GLU A 162 -13.86 -9.15 -12.58
C GLU A 162 -13.56 -10.58 -12.11
N CYS A 163 -12.50 -10.76 -11.32
CA CYS A 163 -12.10 -12.06 -10.78
C CYS A 163 -13.11 -12.66 -9.79
N ARG A 164 -14.15 -11.92 -9.36
CA ARG A 164 -15.21 -12.48 -8.49
C ARG A 164 -15.82 -13.77 -9.03
N ALA A 165 -15.88 -13.91 -10.36
CA ALA A 165 -16.42 -15.11 -11.03
C ALA A 165 -15.53 -16.35 -10.85
N CYS A 166 -14.25 -16.18 -10.55
CA CYS A 166 -13.26 -17.24 -10.38
C CYS A 166 -12.35 -16.99 -9.18
N PHE A 167 -12.87 -16.33 -8.15
CA PHE A 167 -12.06 -15.85 -7.03
C PHE A 167 -11.25 -16.97 -6.35
N PRO A 168 -11.83 -18.18 -6.14
CA PRO A 168 -11.06 -19.30 -5.58
C PRO A 168 -9.87 -19.73 -6.44
N ASP A 169 -9.99 -19.67 -7.77
CA ASP A 169 -8.90 -20.02 -8.69
C ASP A 169 -7.76 -18.98 -8.61
N LEU A 170 -8.10 -17.69 -8.47
CA LEU A 170 -7.12 -16.63 -8.24
C LEU A 170 -6.41 -16.82 -6.89
N LEU A 171 -7.15 -17.12 -5.82
CA LEU A 171 -6.58 -17.37 -4.50
C LEU A 171 -5.60 -18.56 -4.52
N ARG A 172 -5.98 -19.68 -5.17
CA ARG A 172 -5.08 -20.84 -5.36
C ARG A 172 -3.77 -20.45 -6.03
N LEU A 173 -3.85 -19.62 -7.07
CA LEU A 173 -2.69 -19.15 -7.81
C LEU A 173 -1.77 -18.31 -6.91
N LEU A 174 -2.32 -17.34 -6.18
CA LEU A 174 -1.55 -16.48 -5.27
C LEU A 174 -0.94 -17.28 -4.11
N LEU A 175 -1.72 -18.18 -3.49
CA LEU A 175 -1.23 -19.04 -2.42
C LEU A 175 -0.10 -19.96 -2.90
N ARG A 176 -0.15 -20.45 -4.14
CA ARG A 176 0.94 -21.25 -4.71
C ARG A 176 2.16 -20.38 -5.04
N LEU A 177 1.97 -19.19 -5.61
CA LEU A 177 3.05 -18.26 -5.94
C LEU A 177 3.91 -17.95 -4.70
N PHE A 178 3.27 -17.68 -3.56
CA PHE A 178 3.97 -17.35 -2.33
C PHE A 178 4.26 -18.56 -1.43
N ALA A 179 3.97 -19.80 -1.85
CA ALA A 179 4.20 -20.98 -1.00
C ALA A 179 5.67 -21.38 -0.89
N THR A 180 6.50 -20.99 -1.85
CA THR A 180 7.91 -21.38 -1.96
C THR A 180 8.74 -20.22 -2.52
N THR A 181 10.04 -20.27 -2.27
CA THR A 181 11.04 -19.42 -2.92
C THR A 181 11.85 -20.27 -3.92
N PRO A 182 12.19 -19.74 -5.11
CA PRO A 182 11.80 -18.43 -5.61
C PRO A 182 10.30 -18.34 -5.98
N ASN A 183 9.71 -17.16 -5.89
CA ASN A 183 8.37 -16.84 -6.34
C ASN A 183 8.36 -16.79 -7.88
N ASP A 184 7.77 -17.82 -8.52
CA ASP A 184 7.70 -17.90 -9.98
C ASP A 184 6.57 -17.04 -10.55
N GLU A 185 6.84 -15.74 -10.70
CA GLU A 185 5.89 -14.77 -11.25
C GLU A 185 5.49 -15.08 -12.70
N ALA A 186 6.42 -15.63 -13.49
CA ALA A 186 6.17 -15.96 -14.89
C ALA A 186 5.17 -17.13 -15.02
N GLN A 187 5.35 -18.18 -14.22
CA GLN A 187 4.41 -19.29 -14.17
C GLN A 187 3.05 -18.86 -13.60
N ALA A 188 3.05 -17.98 -12.59
CA ALA A 188 1.81 -17.42 -12.06
C ALA A 188 1.03 -16.62 -13.13
N ALA A 189 1.71 -15.78 -13.91
CA ALA A 189 1.08 -15.06 -15.02
C ALA A 189 0.54 -16.01 -16.11
N ALA A 190 1.30 -17.04 -16.47
CA ALA A 190 0.87 -18.06 -17.43
C ALA A 190 -0.37 -18.83 -16.95
N ASP A 191 -0.40 -19.24 -15.68
CA ASP A 191 -1.54 -19.94 -15.11
C ASP A 191 -2.76 -19.02 -14.98
N TRP A 192 -2.56 -17.74 -14.69
CA TRP A 192 -3.62 -16.75 -14.73
C TRP A 192 -4.25 -16.66 -16.12
N ARG A 193 -3.45 -16.66 -17.19
CA ARG A 193 -3.97 -16.63 -18.57
C ARG A 193 -4.90 -17.81 -18.84
N VAL A 194 -4.60 -19.00 -18.32
CA VAL A 194 -5.44 -20.19 -18.44
C VAL A 194 -6.77 -20.01 -17.71
N VAL A 195 -6.72 -19.53 -16.45
CA VAL A 195 -7.92 -19.26 -15.63
C VAL A 195 -8.80 -18.18 -16.27
N ALA A 196 -8.21 -17.05 -16.66
CA ALA A 196 -8.90 -15.95 -17.31
C ALA A 196 -9.61 -16.39 -18.61
N LYS A 197 -8.95 -17.21 -19.43
CA LYS A 197 -9.55 -17.79 -20.65
C LYS A 197 -10.71 -18.71 -20.34
N LYS A 198 -10.57 -19.60 -19.34
CA LYS A 198 -11.64 -20.52 -18.90
C LYS A 198 -12.90 -19.77 -18.47
N HIS A 199 -12.74 -18.67 -17.75
CA HIS A 199 -13.83 -17.85 -17.22
C HIS A 199 -14.23 -16.67 -18.12
N LYS A 200 -13.64 -16.55 -19.32
CA LYS A 200 -13.90 -15.49 -20.31
C LYS A 200 -13.74 -14.06 -19.73
N LEU A 201 -12.74 -13.87 -18.88
CA LEU A 201 -12.44 -12.57 -18.27
C LEU A 201 -11.77 -11.63 -19.28
N LYS A 202 -11.96 -10.32 -19.09
CA LYS A 202 -11.35 -9.27 -19.93
C LYS A 202 -10.07 -8.71 -19.32
N ALA A 203 -9.84 -8.96 -18.03
CA ALA A 203 -8.65 -8.56 -17.32
C ALA A 203 -7.35 -8.94 -18.05
N THR A 204 -6.46 -7.96 -18.23
CA THR A 204 -5.13 -8.18 -18.80
C THR A 204 -4.28 -8.99 -17.83
N GLU A 205 -3.36 -9.80 -18.36
CA GLU A 205 -2.42 -10.58 -17.55
C GLU A 205 -1.35 -9.71 -16.89
N THR A 206 -0.86 -8.72 -17.62
CA THR A 206 0.18 -7.81 -17.12
C THR A 206 -0.35 -6.39 -17.02
N ARG A 207 0.34 -5.61 -16.19
CA ARG A 207 0.20 -4.16 -16.09
C ARG A 207 1.58 -3.53 -16.04
N THR A 208 1.69 -2.33 -16.61
CA THR A 208 2.85 -1.48 -16.41
C THR A 208 2.90 -1.04 -14.93
N PRO A 209 3.98 -1.34 -14.21
CA PRO A 209 4.16 -0.90 -12.84
C PRO A 209 4.22 0.63 -12.74
N VAL A 210 3.63 1.18 -11.69
CA VAL A 210 3.67 2.62 -11.41
C VAL A 210 4.76 2.97 -10.43
N GLN A 211 5.40 4.12 -10.64
CA GLN A 211 6.52 4.62 -9.82
C GLN A 211 6.14 4.83 -8.35
N VAL A 212 4.87 5.11 -8.05
CA VAL A 212 4.40 5.29 -6.67
C VAL A 212 4.58 4.01 -5.83
N LEU A 213 4.54 2.83 -6.47
CA LEU A 213 4.73 1.53 -5.84
C LEU A 213 6.13 0.95 -6.13
N ASN A 214 6.69 1.27 -7.30
CA ASN A 214 7.89 0.65 -7.82
C ASN A 214 8.96 1.71 -8.12
N PRO A 215 9.74 2.15 -7.11
CA PRO A 215 10.66 3.28 -7.25
C PRO A 215 11.85 2.97 -8.17
N ALA A 216 12.26 1.70 -8.28
CA ALA A 216 13.32 1.26 -9.19
C ALA A 216 12.94 1.43 -10.68
N MET A 217 11.66 1.66 -10.97
CA MET A 217 11.12 1.65 -12.33
C MET A 217 11.04 3.06 -12.95
N GLY A 218 11.86 3.97 -12.43
CA GLY A 218 12.15 5.24 -13.07
C GLY A 218 12.82 5.01 -14.43
N LYS A 219 12.43 5.76 -15.46
CA LYS A 219 13.12 5.81 -16.76
C LYS A 219 14.47 6.50 -16.60
N GLY A 220 15.38 5.89 -15.85
CA GLY A 220 16.75 6.32 -15.65
C GLY A 220 17.67 5.34 -16.36
N LEU A 221 18.01 5.65 -17.61
CA LEU A 221 19.15 5.02 -18.26
C LEU A 221 20.41 5.53 -17.55
N ASN A 222 21.05 4.70 -16.74
CA ASN A 222 22.45 4.92 -16.39
C ASN A 222 23.31 4.40 -17.57
N ARG A 223 23.25 5.12 -18.70
CA ARG A 223 24.13 4.89 -19.86
C ARG A 223 25.05 6.09 -20.00
N ALA A 224 26.29 5.81 -20.44
CA ALA A 224 27.29 6.84 -20.70
C ALA A 224 26.86 7.87 -21.77
N LYS A 225 25.83 7.56 -22.58
CA LYS A 225 25.28 8.44 -23.61
C LYS A 225 23.75 8.33 -23.70
N ALA A 226 23.11 9.48 -23.90
CA ALA A 226 21.65 9.66 -23.90
C ALA A 226 21.03 9.45 -25.29
N ASP A 227 21.34 8.33 -25.95
CA ASP A 227 20.94 8.05 -27.34
C ASP A 227 19.92 6.90 -27.49
N GLY A 228 19.30 6.44 -26.40
CA GLY A 228 18.38 5.29 -26.41
C GLY A 228 17.05 5.48 -25.67
N ALA A 229 16.61 6.70 -25.39
CA ALA A 229 15.41 6.95 -24.58
C ALA A 229 14.10 6.37 -25.18
N THR A 230 14.06 6.13 -26.49
CA THR A 230 12.91 5.62 -27.23
C THR A 230 12.80 4.08 -27.28
N SER A 231 13.84 3.33 -26.91
CA SER A 231 13.84 1.85 -27.00
C SER A 231 13.50 1.13 -25.69
N LEU A 232 13.27 1.87 -24.60
CA LEU A 232 12.78 1.29 -23.34
C LEU A 232 11.27 1.20 -23.35
N GLY A 233 10.77 0.01 -23.72
CA GLY A 233 9.43 -0.41 -23.35
C GLY A 233 9.25 -0.31 -21.83
N ASN A 234 8.03 0.00 -21.39
CA ASN A 234 7.75 -0.11 -19.98
C ASN A 234 7.80 -1.59 -19.60
N PRO A 235 8.51 -1.97 -18.52
CA PRO A 235 8.45 -3.32 -18.00
C PRO A 235 7.02 -3.69 -17.61
N ASP A 236 6.72 -4.97 -17.69
CA ASP A 236 5.43 -5.54 -17.34
C ASP A 236 5.54 -6.29 -16.00
N SER A 237 4.47 -6.24 -15.21
CA SER A 237 4.32 -6.98 -13.96
C SER A 237 2.98 -7.72 -13.95
N PHE A 238 2.93 -8.86 -13.29
CA PHE A 238 1.67 -9.58 -13.09
C PHE A 238 0.69 -8.68 -12.31
N TRP A 239 -0.48 -8.40 -12.89
CA TRP A 239 -1.38 -7.35 -12.39
C TRP A 239 -1.80 -7.54 -10.93
N ALA A 240 -1.93 -8.79 -10.47
CA ALA A 240 -2.33 -9.11 -9.11
C ALA A 240 -1.26 -8.71 -8.08
N LEU A 241 0.02 -8.70 -8.47
CA LEU A 241 1.10 -8.21 -7.61
C LEU A 241 1.00 -6.69 -7.42
N GLU A 242 0.68 -5.96 -8.49
CA GLU A 242 0.44 -4.51 -8.39
C GLU A 242 -0.78 -4.18 -7.54
N PHE A 243 -1.86 -4.98 -7.63
CA PHE A 243 -2.99 -4.88 -6.70
C PHE A 243 -2.57 -5.07 -5.24
N LEU A 244 -1.81 -6.13 -4.95
CA LEU A 244 -1.31 -6.41 -3.60
C LEU A 244 -0.37 -5.31 -3.10
N LYS A 245 0.47 -4.73 -3.95
CA LYS A 245 1.31 -3.57 -3.59
C LYS A 245 0.49 -2.34 -3.23
N PHE A 246 -0.60 -2.04 -3.95
CA PHE A 246 -1.52 -0.97 -3.54
C PHE A 246 -2.18 -1.26 -2.20
N TRP A 247 -2.56 -2.51 -1.95
CA TRP A 247 -3.09 -2.92 -0.64
C TRP A 247 -2.04 -2.73 0.46
N GLY A 248 -0.81 -3.17 0.22
CA GLY A 248 0.30 -2.93 1.14
C GLY A 248 0.59 -1.45 1.37
N MET A 249 0.43 -0.60 0.34
CA MET A 249 0.58 0.85 0.49
C MET A 249 -0.46 1.43 1.45
N ARG A 250 -1.67 0.87 1.46
CA ARG A 250 -2.69 1.24 2.44
C ARG A 250 -2.32 0.82 3.87
N LEU A 251 -1.69 -0.34 4.02
CA LEU A 251 -1.36 -0.92 5.33
C LEU A 251 -0.08 -0.32 5.95
N ALA A 252 0.94 0.00 5.15
CA ALA A 252 2.27 0.36 5.63
C ALA A 252 2.85 1.62 4.98
N GLY A 253 2.17 2.20 4.00
CA GLY A 253 2.61 3.40 3.31
C GLY A 253 2.32 4.67 4.10
N VAL A 254 3.31 5.55 4.17
CA VAL A 254 3.22 6.86 4.82
C VAL A 254 3.67 7.94 3.83
N PRO A 255 2.79 8.37 2.91
CA PRO A 255 3.09 9.47 2.00
C PRO A 255 3.23 10.80 2.75
N ARG A 256 4.24 11.58 2.38
CA ARG A 256 4.53 12.90 2.95
C ARG A 256 4.90 13.90 1.86
N VAL A 257 4.39 15.11 1.99
CA VAL A 257 4.91 16.27 1.27
C VAL A 257 6.00 16.87 2.14
N VAL A 258 7.25 16.82 1.66
CA VAL A 258 8.44 17.23 2.43
C VAL A 258 8.74 18.70 2.21
N GLN A 259 8.57 19.18 0.98
CA GLN A 259 8.74 20.59 0.65
C GLN A 259 7.50 21.10 -0.10
N SER A 260 6.87 22.12 0.47
CA SER A 260 5.87 22.91 -0.24
C SER A 260 6.57 23.82 -1.25
N PRO A 261 5.91 24.23 -2.35
CA PRO A 261 6.51 25.12 -3.33
C PRO A 261 6.97 26.40 -2.62
N GLN A 262 8.25 26.76 -2.74
CA GLN A 262 8.77 28.02 -2.19
C GLN A 262 8.27 29.19 -3.04
N GLY A 263 7.68 30.20 -2.38
CA GLY A 263 7.41 31.52 -2.96
C GLY A 263 6.17 31.63 -3.86
N GLY A 264 5.20 32.44 -3.44
CA GLY A 264 4.22 33.08 -4.31
C GLY A 264 3.29 32.19 -5.14
N GLY A 265 2.32 31.51 -4.50
CA GLY A 265 1.08 31.04 -5.15
C GLY A 265 1.19 30.08 -6.36
N GLY A 266 2.40 29.65 -6.75
CA GLY A 266 2.65 28.90 -7.97
C GLY A 266 2.51 27.38 -7.84
N ARG A 267 2.21 26.73 -8.97
CA ARG A 267 2.24 25.26 -9.18
C ARG A 267 3.68 24.70 -9.24
N GLY A 268 4.55 25.09 -8.30
CA GLY A 268 5.88 24.50 -8.23
C GLY A 268 5.81 22.99 -7.86
N PRO A 269 6.80 22.18 -8.26
CA PRO A 269 6.85 20.77 -7.91
C PRO A 269 6.89 20.62 -6.39
N ARG A 270 5.97 19.81 -5.86
CA ARG A 270 5.98 19.42 -4.44
C ARG A 270 6.91 18.23 -4.30
N ASP A 271 7.93 18.35 -3.46
CA ASP A 271 8.73 17.19 -3.09
C ASP A 271 7.87 16.24 -2.25
N ARG A 272 7.73 15.01 -2.73
CA ARG A 272 6.91 13.97 -2.13
C ARG A 272 7.79 12.79 -1.83
N LYS A 273 7.72 12.31 -0.58
CA LYS A 273 8.39 11.09 -0.16
C LYS A 273 7.34 10.11 0.31
N THR A 274 7.46 8.86 -0.15
CA THR A 274 6.71 7.74 0.40
C THR A 274 7.63 6.99 1.33
N TYR A 275 7.33 7.01 2.62
CA TYR A 275 7.97 6.12 3.59
C TYR A 275 7.15 4.83 3.65
N VAL A 276 7.80 3.70 3.82
CA VAL A 276 7.13 2.41 4.03
C VAL A 276 7.71 1.80 5.29
N LEU A 277 6.85 1.32 6.18
CA LEU A 277 7.30 0.63 7.39
C LEU A 277 7.98 -0.67 6.99
N HIS A 278 9.25 -0.85 7.35
CA HIS A 278 9.97 -2.07 7.06
C HIS A 278 9.68 -3.13 8.15
N PRO A 279 9.18 -4.32 7.80
CA PRO A 279 8.88 -5.34 8.78
C PRO A 279 10.15 -6.08 9.19
N VAL A 280 10.57 -5.93 10.46
CA VAL A 280 11.67 -6.74 11.04
C VAL A 280 11.09 -7.99 11.71
N ASN A 281 10.10 -7.79 12.58
CA ASN A 281 9.33 -8.84 13.24
C ASN A 281 7.97 -8.24 13.63
N TRP A 282 7.09 -8.12 12.65
CA TRP A 282 5.79 -7.48 12.80
C TRP A 282 4.70 -8.55 12.95
N THR A 283 3.80 -8.36 13.90
CA THR A 283 2.58 -9.18 14.04
C THR A 283 1.41 -8.34 13.57
N SER A 284 0.51 -8.90 12.75
CA SER A 284 -0.72 -8.25 12.35
C SER A 284 -1.62 -8.06 13.58
N TRP A 285 -1.51 -6.90 14.21
CA TRP A 285 -2.45 -6.45 15.24
C TRP A 285 -3.69 -5.83 14.59
N LEU A 286 -4.20 -6.39 13.51
CA LEU A 286 -5.52 -6.00 12.96
C LEU A 286 -6.68 -6.42 13.90
N ARG A 287 -6.36 -6.77 15.16
CA ARG A 287 -7.27 -6.86 16.30
C ARG A 287 -7.49 -5.44 16.83
N CYS A 288 -8.74 -4.98 16.85
CA CYS A 288 -9.19 -3.83 17.64
C CYS A 288 -8.72 -2.44 17.18
N ALA A 289 -9.27 -1.95 16.06
CA ALA A 289 -9.58 -0.53 15.93
C ALA A 289 -10.66 -0.35 14.87
N THR A 290 -11.82 0.18 15.25
CA THR A 290 -12.49 1.17 14.40
C THR A 290 -11.42 2.14 13.90
N PRO A 291 -11.36 2.46 12.59
CA PRO A 291 -10.24 3.20 12.02
C PRO A 291 -10.19 4.59 12.63
N THR A 292 -9.39 4.70 13.68
CA THR A 292 -9.11 5.93 14.39
C THR A 292 -7.76 5.68 15.03
N HIS A 293 -6.73 6.35 14.48
CA HIS A 293 -5.42 6.56 15.10
C HIS A 293 -4.36 5.46 14.90
N PHE A 294 -3.86 5.31 13.67
CA PHE A 294 -2.46 4.95 13.46
C PHE A 294 -1.59 6.22 13.66
N TRP A 295 -1.21 6.53 14.91
CA TRP A 295 -0.25 7.60 15.21
C TRP A 295 1.15 7.04 15.45
N ILE A 296 2.06 7.30 14.51
CA ILE A 296 3.51 7.15 14.71
C ILE A 296 3.98 8.36 15.53
N ASN A 297 3.77 8.32 16.85
CA ASN A 297 4.44 9.23 17.78
C ASN A 297 5.77 8.58 18.19
N GLY A 298 6.89 9.00 17.59
CA GLY A 298 8.20 8.51 18.04
C GLY A 298 9.40 8.86 17.17
N TRP A 299 9.21 9.25 15.90
CA TRP A 299 10.35 9.64 15.06
C TRP A 299 10.73 11.11 15.30
N ARG A 300 11.42 11.36 16.42
CA ARG A 300 12.13 12.63 16.65
C ARG A 300 13.45 12.60 15.88
N GLY A 301 13.44 13.15 14.68
CA GLY A 301 14.65 13.68 14.06
C GLY A 301 15.06 14.96 14.77
N ASN A 302 15.83 14.84 15.85
CA ASN A 302 16.72 15.90 16.35
C ASN A 302 17.64 15.30 17.42
N SER A 303 18.76 14.75 16.97
CA SER A 303 19.98 14.68 17.76
C SER A 303 21.10 15.23 16.89
N PRO A 304 21.73 16.35 17.28
CA PRO A 304 22.89 16.82 16.55
C PRO A 304 23.99 15.76 16.67
N MET A 305 24.53 15.33 15.53
CA MET A 305 25.74 14.52 15.47
C MET A 305 26.83 15.22 16.30
N ARG A 306 27.19 14.64 17.45
CA ARG A 306 28.47 14.93 18.10
C ARG A 306 29.55 14.31 17.23
N VAL A 307 30.29 15.16 16.53
CA VAL A 307 31.57 14.78 15.92
C VAL A 307 32.58 14.64 17.06
N GLY A 308 32.73 13.42 17.58
CA GLY A 308 33.76 13.04 18.53
C GLY A 308 34.86 12.27 17.81
N GLY A 309 35.98 12.94 17.55
CA GLY A 309 37.16 12.30 16.95
C GLY A 309 38.38 13.22 17.02
N ARG A 310 39.06 13.26 18.17
CA ARG A 310 40.48 13.62 18.22
C ARG A 310 41.27 12.34 18.46
N ASN A 311 42.05 11.95 17.46
CA ASN A 311 43.14 10.98 17.62
C ASN A 311 44.24 11.59 18.49
N PRO A 312 44.86 10.82 19.42
CA PRO A 312 46.13 11.21 20.02
C PRO A 312 47.24 11.09 18.98
N ALA A 313 48.03 12.15 18.85
CA ALA A 313 49.21 12.19 18.01
C ALA A 313 50.34 11.36 18.66
N THR A 314 50.91 10.47 17.87
CA THR A 314 52.27 9.95 18.03
C THR A 314 53.29 11.05 17.81
N THR A 315 54.07 11.39 18.82
CA THR A 315 55.53 11.63 18.77
C THR A 315 56.07 11.70 20.19
#